data_AF-A0A7X1PMI5-F1
#
_entry.id   AF-A0A7X1PMI5-F1
#
_cell.length_a   1.000
_cell.length_b   1.000
_cell.length_c   1.000
_cell.angle_alpha   90.00
_cell.angle_beta   90.00
_cell.angle_gamma   90.00
#
_symmetry.space_group_name_H-M   'P 1'
#
loop_
_entity.id
_entity.type
_entity.pdbx_description
1 polymer ?
#
loop_
_entity_poly.entity_id
_entity_poly.type
_entity_poly.pdbx_seq_one_letter_code
_entity_poly.pdbx_strand_id
1 'polypeptide(L)'
;MQNPLSRLSTALARGGQGINEKRPSPLGFFLSNNETKYSVYFSPSQLKNRHWLLIAIAVLLLSACTTPQVTRSGQAKSYQGLQKIGEHGMGITPQAARGGHYAQVLVAPLQVTAAVARQVTPEVALEVERTLRQSLEAELSRSFMLTPRNPGADTLIVRTRITRVAEASPVINAMTTLLLGPVKNGGLSVEFEAVDGRSGQQQALLLLADDAGFADILDSYQRAAHAQALARRFAGEAAGFFSPLGRAAR
;
A
#
# COMPACT_ATOMS: atom_id res chain seq x y z
N MET A 1 -75.26 -27.17 31.32
CA MET A 1 -76.65 -27.24 30.82
C MET A 1 -76.89 -26.07 29.87
N GLN A 2 -77.29 -26.41 28.64
CA GLN A 2 -78.09 -25.64 27.66
C GLN A 2 -77.74 -24.17 27.33
N ASN A 3 -77.31 -23.98 26.08
CA ASN A 3 -77.60 -22.80 25.25
C ASN A 3 -79.07 -22.91 24.78
N PRO A 4 -79.84 -21.82 24.54
CA PRO A 4 -79.98 -21.36 23.14
C PRO A 4 -80.39 -19.88 22.90
N LEU A 5 -79.81 -19.32 21.83
CA LEU A 5 -80.40 -18.59 20.68
C LEU A 5 -81.75 -17.85 20.78
N SER A 6 -81.76 -16.59 20.30
CA SER A 6 -82.62 -15.99 19.25
C SER A 6 -82.77 -14.46 19.51
N ARG A 7 -82.83 -13.49 18.58
CA ARG A 7 -83.31 -13.33 17.18
C ARG A 7 -82.56 -12.14 16.54
N LEU A 8 -82.04 -12.21 15.30
CA LEU A 8 -82.64 -11.82 14.00
C LEU A 8 -83.23 -10.38 13.92
N SER A 9 -82.53 -9.46 13.23
CA SER A 9 -82.94 -8.86 11.93
C SER A 9 -82.27 -7.52 11.60
N THR A 10 -81.42 -7.57 10.55
CA THR A 10 -81.42 -6.75 9.33
C THR A 10 -81.66 -5.23 9.37
N ALA A 11 -80.65 -4.44 8.98
CA ALA A 11 -80.79 -3.39 7.95
C ALA A 11 -79.43 -2.97 7.37
N LEU A 12 -79.32 -3.15 6.05
CA LEU A 12 -78.28 -2.66 5.14
C LEU A 12 -78.26 -1.12 5.04
N ALA A 13 -77.06 -0.52 4.93
CA ALA A 13 -76.74 0.46 3.88
C ALA A 13 -75.24 0.85 3.84
N ARG A 14 -74.56 0.35 2.81
CA ARG A 14 -73.54 1.00 1.95
C ARG A 14 -72.49 1.97 2.55
N GLY A 15 -71.22 1.57 2.34
CA GLY A 15 -70.26 2.41 1.60
C GLY A 15 -68.96 2.76 2.32
N GLY A 16 -67.84 2.17 1.87
CA GLY A 16 -66.49 2.67 2.18
C GLY A 16 -65.46 1.60 2.52
N GLN A 17 -64.91 0.93 1.50
CA GLN A 17 -63.72 0.08 1.60
C GLN A 17 -62.52 0.88 2.14
N GLY A 18 -61.79 0.33 3.12
CA GLY A 18 -60.42 -0.21 2.93
C GLY A 18 -59.37 0.91 3.09
N ILE A 19 -58.27 0.81 3.83
CA ILE A 19 -57.37 -0.32 4.12
C ILE A 19 -56.45 0.13 5.27
N ASN A 20 -56.17 -0.78 6.20
CA ASN A 20 -55.38 -0.59 7.42
C ASN A 20 -53.90 -0.85 7.11
N GLU A 21 -53.06 0.19 7.11
CA GLU A 21 -51.62 0.09 6.82
C GLU A 21 -50.81 -0.05 8.12
N LYS A 22 -50.28 -1.26 8.34
CA LYS A 22 -49.30 -1.59 9.39
C LYS A 22 -48.03 -0.76 9.20
N ARG A 23 -47.63 0.02 10.22
CA ARG A 23 -46.28 0.61 10.31
C ARG A 23 -45.25 -0.46 10.66
N PRO A 24 -44.15 -0.62 9.90
CA PRO A 24 -42.96 -1.32 10.39
C PRO A 24 -42.01 -0.33 11.08
N SER A 25 -41.48 -0.74 12.24
CA SER A 25 -40.43 -0.03 12.98
C SER A 25 -39.11 -0.01 12.19
N PRO A 26 -38.33 1.10 12.20
CA PRO A 26 -37.04 1.13 11.51
C PRO A 26 -35.98 0.36 12.32
N LEU A 27 -35.25 -0.54 11.63
CA LEU A 27 -34.01 -1.13 12.12
C LEU A 27 -32.90 -0.05 12.07
N GLY A 28 -32.44 0.39 13.24
CA GLY A 28 -31.23 1.20 13.37
C GLY A 28 -30.02 0.32 13.61
N PHE A 29 -28.95 0.49 12.82
CA PHE A 29 -27.62 -0.04 13.14
C PHE A 29 -26.86 1.01 13.97
N PHE A 30 -26.50 0.65 15.20
CA PHE A 30 -25.61 1.44 16.05
C PHE A 30 -24.17 0.99 15.80
N LEU A 31 -23.37 1.82 15.15
CA LEU A 31 -21.91 1.76 15.27
C LEU A 31 -21.52 2.63 16.46
N SER A 32 -21.07 2.00 17.54
CA SER A 32 -20.52 2.71 18.69
C SER A 32 -19.07 3.08 18.37
N ASN A 33 -18.83 4.32 17.99
CA ASN A 33 -17.53 4.94 18.16
C ASN A 33 -17.74 6.30 18.83
N ASN A 34 -17.05 6.48 19.94
CA ASN A 34 -17.05 7.71 20.70
C ASN A 34 -16.42 8.84 19.86
N GLU A 35 -17.01 10.03 19.96
CA GLU A 35 -16.51 11.27 19.35
C GLU A 35 -16.83 11.48 17.87
N THR A 36 -18.12 11.64 17.53
CA THR A 36 -18.70 12.79 16.80
C THR A 36 -20.14 12.45 16.40
N LYS A 37 -21.11 13.27 16.83
CA LYS A 37 -22.53 13.13 16.46
C LYS A 37 -22.74 13.57 15.01
N TYR A 38 -22.52 12.69 14.05
CA TYR A 38 -23.12 12.78 12.71
C TYR A 38 -23.93 11.52 12.45
N SER A 39 -25.21 11.56 12.80
CA SER A 39 -26.17 10.55 12.36
C SER A 39 -26.55 10.84 10.91
N VAL A 40 -26.02 10.05 9.98
CA VAL A 40 -26.46 10.10 8.58
C VAL A 40 -27.81 9.38 8.50
N TYR A 41 -28.90 10.16 8.48
CA TYR A 41 -30.24 9.64 8.25
C TYR A 41 -30.44 9.40 6.75
N PHE A 42 -30.38 8.15 6.31
CA PHE A 42 -30.83 7.77 4.97
C PHE A 42 -32.35 7.59 4.98
N SER A 43 -33.08 8.60 4.47
CA SER A 43 -34.51 8.46 4.24
C SER A 43 -34.76 7.58 3.00
N PRO A 44 -35.54 6.49 3.11
CA PRO A 44 -35.74 5.53 2.00
C PRO A 44 -36.48 6.13 0.80
N SER A 45 -37.03 7.34 0.91
CA SER A 45 -37.67 8.05 -0.19
C SER A 45 -36.69 8.69 -1.20
N GLN A 46 -35.40 8.81 -0.85
CA GLN A 46 -34.38 9.44 -1.71
C GLN A 46 -33.77 8.47 -2.76
N LEU A 47 -33.95 7.15 -2.58
CA LEU A 47 -33.48 6.11 -3.50
C LEU A 47 -34.32 5.99 -4.80
N LYS A 48 -35.44 6.72 -4.89
CA LYS A 48 -36.33 6.68 -6.06
C LYS A 48 -35.81 7.51 -7.24
N ASN A 49 -34.86 8.42 -6.98
CA ASN A 49 -34.32 9.30 -8.00
C ASN A 49 -33.01 8.71 -8.56
N ARG A 50 -32.99 8.41 -9.87
CA ARG A 50 -31.86 7.75 -10.57
C ARG A 50 -30.52 8.46 -10.33
N HIS A 51 -30.55 9.78 -10.12
CA HIS A 51 -29.36 10.58 -9.82
C HIS A 51 -28.72 10.28 -8.46
N TRP A 52 -29.50 10.03 -7.40
CA TRP A 52 -28.96 9.70 -6.07
C TRP A 52 -28.40 8.29 -6.03
N LEU A 53 -28.99 7.35 -6.77
CA LEU A 53 -28.44 6.01 -6.96
C LEU A 53 -27.08 6.08 -7.68
N LEU A 54 -26.96 6.91 -8.72
CA LEU A 54 -25.70 7.10 -9.45
C LEU A 54 -24.62 7.75 -8.57
N ILE A 55 -24.98 8.71 -7.72
CA ILE A 55 -24.03 9.33 -6.76
C ILE A 55 -23.59 8.30 -5.71
N ALA A 56 -24.51 7.50 -5.15
CA ALA A 56 -24.16 6.46 -4.18
C ALA A 56 -23.25 5.38 -4.79
N ILE A 57 -23.52 4.98 -6.03
CA ILE A 57 -22.66 4.06 -6.79
C ILE A 57 -21.30 4.70 -7.09
N ALA A 58 -21.26 5.97 -7.50
CA ALA A 58 -20.00 6.69 -7.74
C ALA A 58 -19.16 6.78 -6.46
N VAL A 59 -19.77 7.10 -5.31
CA VAL A 59 -19.09 7.15 -4.01
C VAL A 59 -18.58 5.77 -3.58
N LEU A 60 -19.35 4.70 -3.80
CA LEU A 60 -18.92 3.32 -3.53
C LEU A 60 -17.78 2.84 -4.44
N LEU A 61 -17.73 3.33 -5.69
CA LEU A 61 -16.67 3.02 -6.64
C LEU A 61 -15.38 3.84 -6.39
N LEU A 62 -15.46 4.95 -5.65
CA LEU A 62 -14.32 5.82 -5.33
C LEU A 62 -13.50 5.35 -4.11
N SER A 63 -13.95 4.35 -3.36
CA SER A 63 -13.30 3.89 -2.12
C SER A 63 -12.23 2.79 -2.27
N ALA A 64 -11.80 2.45 -3.49
CA ALA A 64 -10.73 1.49 -3.72
C ALA A 64 -9.36 2.16 -3.91
N CYS A 65 -8.90 2.95 -2.93
CA CYS A 65 -7.49 3.32 -2.86
C CYS A 65 -6.68 2.08 -2.48
N THR A 66 -6.10 1.39 -3.46
CA THR A 66 -5.26 0.21 -3.20
C THR A 66 -3.95 0.66 -2.57
N THR A 67 -3.72 0.31 -1.31
CA THR A 67 -2.41 0.53 -0.68
C THR A 67 -1.36 -0.33 -1.40
N PRO A 68 -0.25 0.25 -1.87
CA PRO A 68 0.83 -0.49 -2.52
C PRO A 68 1.27 -1.68 -1.66
N GLN A 69 1.28 -2.88 -2.25
CA GLN A 69 1.55 -4.10 -1.51
C GLN A 69 3.05 -4.37 -1.42
N VAL A 70 3.54 -4.44 -0.18
CA VAL A 70 4.92 -4.82 0.12
C VAL A 70 5.13 -6.30 -0.21
N THR A 71 6.03 -6.58 -1.16
CA THR A 71 6.27 -7.95 -1.64
C THR A 71 7.60 -8.50 -1.14
N ARG A 72 7.58 -9.71 -0.55
CA ARG A 72 8.77 -10.40 -0.03
C ARG A 72 9.51 -11.13 -1.14
N SER A 73 10.84 -11.14 -1.07
CA SER A 73 11.67 -11.91 -2.02
C SER A 73 11.71 -13.42 -1.70
N GLY A 74 11.47 -13.77 -0.44
CA GLY A 74 11.69 -15.12 0.10
C GLY A 74 13.15 -15.45 0.40
N GLN A 75 14.08 -14.50 0.28
CA GLN A 75 15.52 -14.75 0.35
C GLN A 75 16.24 -14.08 1.54
N ALA A 76 15.60 -13.14 2.26
CA ALA A 76 16.13 -12.65 3.53
C ALA A 76 16.28 -13.78 4.55
N LYS A 77 17.25 -13.66 5.47
CA LYS A 77 17.52 -14.67 6.50
C LYS A 77 16.32 -14.95 7.40
N SER A 78 15.60 -13.92 7.81
CA SER A 78 14.37 -14.03 8.59
C SER A 78 13.45 -12.84 8.34
N TYR A 79 12.15 -13.13 8.32
CA TYR A 79 11.07 -12.15 8.28
C TYR A 79 10.33 -12.03 9.63
N GLN A 80 10.79 -12.76 10.65
CA GLN A 80 10.18 -12.74 11.97
C GLN A 80 10.44 -11.39 12.64
N GLY A 81 9.38 -10.77 13.16
CA GLY A 81 9.47 -9.44 13.78
C GLY A 81 9.29 -8.28 12.82
N LEU A 82 8.88 -8.52 11.57
CA LEU A 82 8.45 -7.45 10.65
C LEU A 82 7.27 -6.67 11.23
N GLN A 83 7.41 -5.35 11.27
CA GLN A 83 6.40 -4.41 11.73
C GLN A 83 6.21 -3.31 10.68
N LYS A 84 5.06 -2.62 10.72
CA LYS A 84 4.83 -1.46 9.83
C LYS A 84 5.83 -0.36 10.14
N ILE A 85 6.48 0.18 9.12
CA ILE A 85 7.43 1.30 9.19
C ILE A 85 6.93 2.37 8.22
N GLY A 86 6.45 3.49 8.76
CA GLY A 86 5.81 4.54 7.96
C GLY A 86 4.55 4.05 7.25
N GLU A 87 4.16 4.71 6.17
CA GLU A 87 2.98 4.32 5.38
C GLU A 87 3.27 3.28 4.30
N HIS A 88 4.51 3.23 3.79
CA HIS A 88 4.89 2.48 2.59
C HIS A 88 5.83 1.30 2.88
N GLY A 89 6.09 1.01 4.15
CA GLY A 89 7.17 0.10 4.54
C GLY A 89 6.81 -0.91 5.62
N MET A 90 7.55 -2.01 5.61
CA MET A 90 7.62 -2.99 6.69
C MET A 90 9.09 -3.20 7.05
N GLY A 91 9.43 -3.33 8.32
CA GLY A 91 10.82 -3.51 8.70
C GLY A 91 11.02 -4.25 10.03
N ILE A 92 12.21 -4.82 10.15
CA ILE A 92 12.81 -5.29 11.39
C ILE A 92 13.82 -4.21 11.76
N THR A 93 13.46 -3.37 12.73
CA THR A 93 14.26 -2.22 13.16
C THR A 93 15.64 -2.67 13.61
N PRO A 94 16.71 -1.93 13.24
CA PRO A 94 18.04 -2.27 13.68
C PRO A 94 18.15 -2.25 15.20
N GLN A 95 18.69 -3.32 15.79
CA GLN A 95 19.06 -3.34 17.20
C GLN A 95 20.39 -2.61 17.38
N ALA A 96 20.35 -1.28 17.40
CA ALA A 96 21.55 -0.48 17.62
C ALA A 96 22.05 -0.65 19.06
N ALA A 97 23.24 -1.23 19.24
CA ALA A 97 24.02 -0.96 20.46
C ALA A 97 24.32 0.55 20.50
N ARG A 98 24.28 1.16 21.70
CA ARG A 98 24.52 2.61 21.88
C ARG A 98 25.78 3.05 21.11
N GLY A 99 25.60 3.80 20.01
CA GLY A 99 26.67 4.38 19.21
C GLY A 99 27.00 3.70 17.86
N GLY A 100 26.30 2.63 17.48
CA GLY A 100 26.49 1.93 16.21
C GLY A 100 27.81 1.15 16.12
N HIS A 101 27.86 0.10 15.30
CA HIS A 101 29.00 -0.83 15.22
C HIS A 101 29.81 -0.65 13.93
N TYR A 102 29.13 -0.42 12.81
CA TYR A 102 29.69 -0.57 11.48
C TYR A 102 30.29 0.75 10.97
N ALA A 103 31.56 0.72 10.58
CA ALA A 103 32.21 1.88 9.96
C ALA A 103 32.13 1.80 8.43
N GLN A 104 32.08 0.58 7.89
CA GLN A 104 32.09 0.31 6.47
C GLN A 104 30.76 -0.28 6.01
N VAL A 105 30.41 -0.05 4.75
CA VAL A 105 29.27 -0.69 4.10
C VAL A 105 29.65 -1.22 2.74
N LEU A 106 29.19 -2.43 2.44
CA LEU A 106 29.28 -3.07 1.13
C LEU A 106 27.86 -3.22 0.57
N VAL A 107 27.57 -2.54 -0.53
CA VAL A 107 26.34 -2.80 -1.30
C VAL A 107 26.59 -4.03 -2.17
N ALA A 108 25.93 -5.15 -1.85
CA ALA A 108 26.02 -6.35 -2.65
C ALA A 108 25.35 -6.14 -4.02
N PRO A 109 25.70 -6.93 -5.06
CA PRO A 109 24.99 -6.89 -6.33
C PRO A 109 23.48 -7.02 -6.13
N LEU A 110 22.72 -6.07 -6.69
CA LEU A 110 21.28 -6.07 -6.63
C LEU A 110 20.73 -7.29 -7.37
N GLN A 111 19.62 -7.83 -6.89
CA GLN A 111 18.95 -8.96 -7.52
C GLN A 111 17.57 -8.55 -8.02
N VAL A 112 17.34 -8.73 -9.30
CA VAL A 112 15.99 -8.65 -9.89
C VAL A 112 15.34 -10.03 -9.72
N THR A 113 14.20 -10.10 -9.04
CA THR A 113 13.52 -11.39 -8.83
C THR A 113 12.94 -11.94 -10.14
N ALA A 114 12.77 -13.27 -10.19
CA ALA A 114 12.15 -13.93 -11.35
C ALA A 114 10.74 -13.41 -11.67
N ALA A 115 9.99 -12.95 -10.65
CA ALA A 115 8.67 -12.35 -10.85
C ALA A 115 8.77 -11.05 -11.67
N VAL A 116 9.74 -10.19 -11.35
CA VAL A 116 10.00 -8.94 -12.09
C VAL A 116 10.51 -9.25 -13.49
N ALA A 117 11.49 -10.15 -13.63
CA ALA A 117 12.07 -10.51 -14.93
C ALA A 117 11.05 -11.08 -15.94
N ARG A 118 9.90 -11.58 -15.47
CA ARG A 118 8.79 -12.06 -16.33
C ARG A 118 7.81 -10.96 -16.73
N GLN A 119 7.79 -9.82 -16.02
CA GLN A 119 6.77 -8.77 -16.16
C GLN A 119 7.28 -7.53 -16.88
N VAL A 120 8.57 -7.23 -16.76
CA VAL A 120 9.19 -6.04 -17.37
C VAL A 120 10.32 -6.44 -18.30
N THR A 121 10.61 -5.56 -19.26
CA THR A 121 11.73 -5.76 -20.19
C THR A 121 13.08 -5.73 -19.45
N PRO A 122 14.10 -6.47 -19.92
CA PRO A 122 15.44 -6.45 -19.30
C PRO A 122 16.03 -5.04 -19.22
N GLU A 123 15.75 -4.19 -20.20
CA GLU A 123 16.22 -2.81 -20.27
C GLU A 123 15.64 -1.97 -19.11
N VAL A 124 14.33 -2.07 -18.88
CA VAL A 124 13.66 -1.36 -17.77
C VAL A 124 14.15 -1.87 -16.41
N ALA A 125 14.26 -3.19 -16.24
CA ALA A 125 14.78 -3.77 -15.01
C ALA A 125 16.20 -3.27 -14.69
N LEU A 126 17.06 -3.24 -15.71
CA LEU A 126 18.44 -2.78 -15.60
C LEU A 126 18.56 -1.28 -15.31
N GLU A 127 17.70 -0.45 -15.88
CA GLU A 127 17.63 0.98 -15.59
C GLU A 127 17.23 1.27 -14.13
N VAL A 128 16.22 0.56 -13.63
CA VAL A 128 15.76 0.67 -12.24
C VAL A 128 16.84 0.17 -11.29
N GLU A 129 17.46 -0.97 -11.60
CA GLU A 129 18.57 -1.54 -10.82
C GLU A 129 19.75 -0.57 -10.73
N ARG A 130 20.21 -0.01 -11.87
CA ARG A 130 21.31 0.96 -11.90
C ARG A 130 20.99 2.20 -11.07
N THR A 131 19.78 2.74 -11.24
CA THR A 131 19.34 3.93 -10.50
C THR A 131 19.31 3.66 -9.00
N LEU A 132 18.74 2.52 -8.60
CA LEU A 132 18.66 2.11 -7.19
C LEU A 132 20.06 1.92 -6.60
N ARG A 133 20.95 1.21 -7.29
CA ARG A 133 22.31 0.96 -6.82
C ARG A 133 23.09 2.26 -6.63
N GLN A 134 23.11 3.13 -7.64
CA GLN A 134 23.83 4.41 -7.57
C GLN A 134 23.31 5.29 -6.45
N SER A 135 21.99 5.38 -6.30
CA SER A 135 21.36 6.18 -5.24
C SER A 135 21.64 5.59 -3.87
N LEU A 136 21.58 4.27 -3.72
CA LEU A 136 21.83 3.58 -2.46
C LEU A 136 23.29 3.73 -2.02
N GLU A 137 24.25 3.55 -2.92
CA GLU A 137 25.66 3.80 -2.65
C GLU A 137 25.90 5.25 -2.21
N ALA A 138 25.32 6.22 -2.93
CA ALA A 138 25.44 7.64 -2.60
C ALA A 138 24.85 7.98 -1.22
N GLU A 139 23.64 7.51 -0.91
CA GLU A 139 22.98 7.79 0.37
C GLU A 139 23.67 7.10 1.54
N LEU A 140 24.07 5.83 1.39
CA LEU A 140 24.80 5.10 2.43
C LEU A 140 26.19 5.71 2.69
N SER A 141 26.85 6.25 1.67
CA SER A 141 28.16 6.90 1.85
C SER A 141 28.16 8.09 2.82
N ARG A 142 26.98 8.65 3.13
CA ARG A 142 26.82 9.74 4.10
C ARG A 142 26.99 9.29 5.55
N SER A 143 26.76 8.01 5.83
CA SER A 143 26.83 7.43 7.19
C SER A 143 27.89 6.33 7.33
N PHE A 144 28.41 5.83 6.21
CA PHE A 144 29.34 4.69 6.18
C PHE A 144 30.44 4.93 5.14
N MET A 145 31.62 4.34 5.37
CA MET A 145 32.64 4.25 4.32
C MET A 145 32.27 3.15 3.33
N LEU A 146 32.05 3.49 2.05
CA LEU A 146 31.84 2.48 1.01
C LEU A 146 33.10 1.63 0.84
N THR A 147 32.97 0.30 0.91
CA THR A 147 34.07 -0.62 0.63
C THR A 147 33.75 -1.49 -0.60
N PRO A 148 34.66 -1.57 -1.59
CA PRO A 148 34.37 -2.29 -2.84
C PRO A 148 34.58 -3.81 -2.74
N ARG A 149 35.40 -4.32 -1.80
CA ARG A 149 35.70 -5.77 -1.65
C ARG A 149 36.13 -6.14 -0.22
N ASN A 150 35.90 -7.39 0.16
CA ASN A 150 36.24 -8.05 1.44
C ASN A 150 35.56 -7.47 2.69
N PRO A 151 34.38 -7.98 3.07
CA PRO A 151 33.72 -7.55 4.30
C PRO A 151 34.57 -7.92 5.52
N GLY A 152 35.05 -6.90 6.21
CA GLY A 152 35.76 -7.03 7.49
C GLY A 152 34.78 -7.16 8.66
N ALA A 153 35.33 -7.23 9.87
CA ALA A 153 34.53 -7.36 11.10
C ALA A 153 33.62 -6.15 11.37
N ASP A 154 33.90 -4.98 10.80
CA ASP A 154 33.18 -3.72 10.95
C ASP A 154 32.40 -3.31 9.68
N THR A 155 32.17 -4.26 8.76
CA THR A 155 31.45 -4.04 7.51
C THR A 155 30.00 -4.51 7.62
N LEU A 156 29.07 -3.63 7.28
CA LEU A 156 27.67 -3.97 7.03
C LEU A 156 27.49 -4.34 5.56
N ILE A 157 26.93 -5.51 5.25
CA ILE A 157 26.59 -5.89 3.88
C ILE A 157 25.11 -5.61 3.66
N VAL A 158 24.79 -4.79 2.66
CA VAL A 158 23.41 -4.51 2.25
C VAL A 158 23.07 -5.36 1.03
N ARG A 159 22.13 -6.29 1.19
CA ARG A 159 21.59 -7.12 0.12
C ARG A 159 20.26 -6.55 -0.32
N THR A 160 20.13 -6.27 -1.61
CA THR A 160 18.98 -5.56 -2.16
C THR A 160 18.32 -6.40 -3.25
N ARG A 161 16.98 -6.52 -3.17
CA ARG A 161 16.19 -7.35 -4.09
C ARG A 161 15.00 -6.55 -4.60
N ILE A 162 14.86 -6.45 -5.92
CA ILE A 162 13.73 -5.80 -6.57
C ILE A 162 12.63 -6.84 -6.74
N THR A 163 11.54 -6.68 -5.99
CA THR A 163 10.46 -7.67 -5.88
C THR A 163 9.23 -7.35 -6.72
N ARG A 164 9.07 -6.09 -7.14
CA ARG A 164 8.06 -5.66 -8.12
C ARG A 164 8.55 -4.43 -8.88
N VAL A 165 8.29 -4.40 -10.18
CA VAL A 165 8.35 -3.18 -11.00
C VAL A 165 7.07 -3.14 -11.81
N ALA A 166 6.30 -2.06 -11.66
CA ALA A 166 5.16 -1.77 -12.52
C ALA A 166 5.56 -0.66 -13.49
N GLU A 167 5.48 -0.94 -14.79
CA GLU A 167 5.66 0.08 -15.83
C GLU A 167 4.38 0.89 -15.99
N ALA A 168 4.53 2.22 -16.11
CA ALA A 168 3.45 3.05 -16.63
C ALA A 168 3.25 2.69 -18.11
N SER A 169 2.03 2.39 -18.53
CA SER A 169 1.73 2.10 -19.94
C SER A 169 1.27 3.38 -20.64
N PRO A 170 2.08 4.01 -21.49
CA PRO A 170 1.73 5.30 -22.09
C PRO A 170 0.55 5.18 -23.06
N VAL A 171 0.43 4.06 -23.77
CA VAL A 171 -0.62 3.82 -24.78
C VAL A 171 -1.98 3.56 -24.12
N ILE A 172 -2.02 2.72 -23.06
CA ILE A 172 -3.25 2.50 -22.30
C ILE A 172 -3.65 3.79 -21.60
N ASN A 173 -2.71 4.47 -20.93
CA ASN A 173 -2.99 5.73 -20.26
C ASN A 173 -3.48 6.79 -21.27
N ALA A 174 -2.88 6.93 -22.46
CA ALA A 174 -3.35 7.87 -23.48
C ALA A 174 -4.79 7.58 -23.94
N MET A 175 -5.17 6.31 -24.10
CA MET A 175 -6.53 5.94 -24.51
C MET A 175 -7.56 6.06 -23.39
N THR A 176 -7.18 5.85 -22.12
CA THR A 176 -8.12 5.86 -20.98
C THR A 176 -8.21 7.20 -20.26
N THR A 177 -7.22 8.09 -20.41
CA THR A 177 -7.14 9.37 -19.67
C THR A 177 -8.35 10.27 -19.92
N LEU A 178 -8.93 10.25 -21.11
CA LEU A 178 -10.12 11.04 -21.46
C LEU A 178 -11.42 10.59 -20.75
N LEU A 179 -11.47 9.39 -20.17
CA LEU A 179 -12.68 8.80 -19.57
C LEU A 179 -12.54 8.43 -18.09
N LEU A 180 -11.36 7.97 -17.66
CA LEU A 180 -11.16 7.37 -16.33
C LEU A 180 -9.88 7.87 -15.63
N GLY A 181 -9.10 8.74 -16.29
CA GLY A 181 -7.73 9.04 -15.88
C GLY A 181 -6.74 7.92 -16.25
N PRO A 182 -5.46 8.10 -15.91
CA PRO A 182 -4.40 7.11 -16.14
C PRO A 182 -4.62 5.85 -15.30
N VAL A 183 -4.47 4.68 -15.93
CA VAL A 183 -4.89 3.38 -15.38
C VAL A 183 -3.70 2.55 -14.86
N LYS A 184 -2.49 2.82 -15.34
CA LYS A 184 -1.26 2.16 -14.86
C LYS A 184 -0.27 3.20 -14.35
N ASN A 185 -0.19 3.30 -13.03
CA ASN A 185 0.81 4.08 -12.34
C ASN A 185 2.09 3.26 -12.25
N GLY A 186 3.24 3.89 -12.53
CA GLY A 186 4.52 3.22 -12.33
C GLY A 186 4.72 2.89 -10.85
N GLY A 187 5.32 1.76 -10.54
CA GLY A 187 5.41 1.28 -9.15
C GLY A 187 6.66 0.47 -8.89
N LEU A 188 7.09 0.43 -7.63
CA LEU A 188 8.29 -0.27 -7.22
C LEU A 188 8.06 -0.96 -5.87
N SER A 189 8.59 -2.17 -5.72
CA SER A 189 8.77 -2.83 -4.43
C SER A 189 10.20 -3.34 -4.31
N VAL A 190 10.85 -3.03 -3.20
CA VAL A 190 12.25 -3.39 -2.92
C VAL A 190 12.37 -3.94 -1.51
N GLU A 191 13.21 -4.95 -1.37
CA GLU A 191 13.63 -5.51 -0.09
C GLU A 191 15.13 -5.23 0.13
N PHE A 192 15.46 -4.62 1.25
CA PHE A 192 16.82 -4.34 1.71
C PHE A 192 17.08 -5.12 2.99
N GLU A 193 18.12 -5.93 2.99
CA GLU A 193 18.55 -6.72 4.13
C GLU A 193 19.97 -6.31 4.51
N ALA A 194 20.15 -5.87 5.76
CA ALA A 194 21.44 -5.50 6.30
C ALA A 194 21.99 -6.66 7.15
N VAL A 195 23.16 -7.18 6.79
CA VAL A 195 23.80 -8.31 7.48
C VAL A 195 25.20 -7.95 7.95
N ASP A 196 25.58 -8.48 9.10
CA ASP A 196 26.94 -8.37 9.63
C ASP A 196 27.94 -9.09 8.72
N GLY A 197 29.01 -8.40 8.30
CA GLY A 197 29.97 -8.93 7.34
C GLY A 197 30.76 -10.15 7.81
N ARG A 198 30.92 -10.33 9.13
CA ARG A 198 31.71 -11.43 9.71
C ARG A 198 30.87 -12.64 10.05
N SER A 199 29.79 -12.44 10.80
CA SER A 199 28.90 -13.50 11.29
C SER A 199 27.78 -13.83 10.30
N GLY A 200 27.51 -12.94 9.35
CA GLY A 200 26.36 -13.01 8.48
C GLY A 200 25.03 -12.79 9.21
N GLN A 201 25.01 -12.44 10.50
CA GLN A 201 23.77 -12.24 11.24
C GLN A 201 22.99 -11.06 10.67
N GLN A 202 21.68 -11.24 10.49
CA GLN A 202 20.80 -10.18 10.02
C GLN A 202 20.64 -9.13 11.12
N GLN A 203 20.98 -7.89 10.79
CA GLN A 203 20.90 -6.75 11.72
C GLN A 203 19.62 -5.95 11.52
N ALA A 204 19.14 -5.88 10.27
CA ALA A 204 17.91 -5.20 9.93
C ALA A 204 17.34 -5.72 8.60
N LEU A 205 16.05 -5.49 8.40
CA LEU A 205 15.35 -5.78 7.14
C LEU A 205 14.34 -4.66 6.91
N LEU A 206 14.28 -4.17 5.68
CA LEU A 206 13.34 -3.14 5.26
C LEU A 206 12.74 -3.55 3.92
N LEU A 207 11.41 -3.55 3.84
CA LEU A 207 10.68 -3.75 2.61
C LEU A 207 9.88 -2.49 2.35
N LEU A 208 10.04 -1.90 1.17
CA LEU A 208 9.34 -0.70 0.74
C LEU A 208 8.53 -1.00 -0.51
N ALA A 209 7.32 -0.47 -0.59
CA ALA A 209 6.52 -0.52 -1.80
C ALA A 209 5.70 0.75 -1.97
N ASP A 210 5.67 1.26 -3.19
CA ASP A 210 4.86 2.41 -3.54
C ASP A 210 4.46 2.41 -5.02
N ASP A 211 3.42 3.16 -5.33
CA ASP A 211 2.91 3.39 -6.68
C ASP A 211 2.81 4.91 -6.93
N ALA A 212 3.04 5.36 -8.17
CA ALA A 212 2.95 6.77 -8.52
C ALA A 212 1.52 7.31 -8.34
N GLY A 213 1.41 8.55 -7.85
CA GLY A 213 0.13 9.22 -7.68
C GLY A 213 -0.42 9.81 -8.98
N PHE A 214 -1.72 10.11 -9.01
CA PHE A 214 -2.41 10.70 -10.18
C PHE A 214 -1.88 12.08 -10.60
N ALA A 215 -1.23 12.82 -9.71
CA ALA A 215 -0.76 14.19 -9.95
C ALA A 215 0.60 14.27 -10.68
N ASP A 216 1.37 13.19 -10.70
CA ASP A 216 2.75 13.17 -11.24
C ASP A 216 2.83 12.90 -12.76
N ILE A 217 1.68 12.84 -13.43
CA ILE A 217 1.50 12.15 -14.72
C ILE A 217 1.76 13.03 -15.94
N LEU A 218 1.84 14.36 -15.76
CA LEU A 218 2.12 15.27 -16.87
C LEU A 218 3.58 15.24 -17.35
N ASP A 219 4.50 14.66 -16.58
CA ASP A 219 5.95 14.73 -16.86
C ASP A 219 6.59 13.38 -17.27
N SER A 220 5.81 12.30 -17.36
CA SER A 220 6.35 10.92 -17.40
C SER A 220 6.06 10.17 -18.70
N TYR A 221 6.59 10.63 -19.83
CA TYR A 221 6.54 9.87 -21.09
C TYR A 221 7.61 8.75 -21.19
N GLN A 222 8.47 8.60 -20.19
CA GLN A 222 9.48 7.54 -20.13
C GLN A 222 8.99 6.34 -19.29
N ARG A 223 9.01 5.14 -19.89
CA ARG A 223 8.48 3.88 -19.30
C ARG A 223 8.99 3.58 -17.87
N ALA A 224 10.24 3.94 -17.56
CA ALA A 224 10.89 3.64 -16.28
C ALA A 224 10.97 4.81 -15.29
N ALA A 225 10.60 6.04 -15.67
CA ALA A 225 10.89 7.25 -14.87
C ALA A 225 10.31 7.20 -13.44
N HIS A 226 9.10 6.70 -13.27
CA HIS A 226 8.48 6.56 -11.95
C HIS A 226 9.21 5.54 -11.07
N ALA A 227 9.53 4.37 -11.62
CA ALA A 227 10.26 3.35 -10.89
C ALA A 227 11.68 3.84 -10.52
N GLN A 228 12.30 4.65 -11.37
CA GLN A 228 13.58 5.32 -11.07
C GLN A 228 13.44 6.38 -9.96
N ALA A 229 12.37 7.17 -9.97
CA ALA A 229 12.09 8.14 -8.91
C ALA A 229 11.86 7.45 -7.55
N LEU A 230 11.05 6.38 -7.54
CA LEU A 230 10.85 5.55 -6.36
C LEU A 230 12.16 4.88 -5.91
N ALA A 231 13.00 4.42 -6.85
CA ALA A 231 14.29 3.84 -6.52
C ALA A 231 15.21 4.83 -5.78
N ARG A 232 15.26 6.10 -6.22
CA ARG A 232 16.00 7.16 -5.54
C ARG A 232 15.46 7.42 -4.13
N ARG A 233 14.13 7.50 -3.98
CA ARG A 233 13.48 7.71 -2.69
C ARG A 233 13.76 6.56 -1.73
N PHE A 234 13.56 5.33 -2.17
CA PHE A 234 13.79 4.12 -1.38
C PHE A 234 15.24 3.96 -0.95
N ALA A 235 16.20 4.38 -1.78
CA ALA A 235 17.61 4.43 -1.38
C ALA A 235 17.84 5.34 -0.17
N GLY A 236 17.24 6.54 -0.16
CA GLY A 236 17.30 7.47 0.98
C GLY A 236 16.62 6.92 2.23
N GLU A 237 15.43 6.33 2.08
CA GLU A 237 14.71 5.69 3.18
C GLU A 237 15.50 4.53 3.78
N ALA A 238 16.11 3.67 2.95
CA ALA A 238 16.94 2.57 3.39
C ALA A 238 18.21 3.06 4.12
N ALA A 239 18.89 4.07 3.59
CA ALA A 239 20.07 4.66 4.24
C ALA A 239 19.72 5.27 5.60
N GLY A 240 18.62 6.02 5.69
CA GLY A 240 18.11 6.56 6.95
C GLY A 240 17.76 5.45 7.95
N PHE A 241 17.08 4.41 7.49
CA PHE A 241 16.70 3.26 8.31
C PHE A 241 17.92 2.48 8.85
N PHE A 242 18.99 2.34 8.05
CA PHE A 242 20.22 1.66 8.48
C PHE A 242 21.20 2.57 9.22
N SER A 243 21.06 3.89 9.16
CA SER A 243 21.98 4.84 9.80
C SER A 243 22.29 4.57 11.28
N PRO A 244 21.35 4.08 12.14
CA PRO A 244 21.65 3.77 13.54
C PRO A 244 22.65 2.62 13.74
N LEU A 245 22.88 1.80 12.71
CA LEU A 245 23.90 0.75 12.71
C LEU A 245 25.31 1.32 12.49
N GLY A 246 25.40 2.49 11.87
CA GLY A 246 26.64 3.18 11.56
C GLY A 246 27.31 3.75 12.79
N ARG A 247 28.63 3.65 12.85
CA ARG A 247 29.42 4.32 13.88
C ARG A 247 29.38 5.82 13.62
N ALA A 248 29.09 6.62 14.65
CA ALA A 248 29.20 8.08 14.52
C ALA A 248 30.63 8.45 14.09
N ALA A 249 30.76 9.26 13.04
CA ALA A 249 32.04 9.84 12.66
C ALA A 249 32.55 10.66 13.86
N ARG A 250 33.72 10.31 14.38
CA ARG A 250 34.43 11.10 15.39
C ARG A 250 35.27 12.16 14.71
#